data_AF-A0A8T1W9X2-F1
#
_entry.id   AF-A0A8T1W9X2-F1
#
_cell.length_a   1.000
_cell.length_b   1.000
_cell.length_c   1.000
_cell.angle_alpha   90.00
_cell.angle_beta   90.00
_cell.angle_gamma   90.00
#
_symmetry.space_group_name_H-M   'P 1'
#
loop_
_entity.id
_entity.type
_entity.pdbx_description
1 polymer ?
#
loop_
_entity_poly.entity_id
_entity_poly.type
_entity_poly.pdbx_seq_one_letter_code
_entity_poly.pdbx_strand_id
1 'polypeptide(L)'
;MLKPFNPRAPKSGRPKTNRAATDSQRSAERKEYNLGSKLRKLLREKDVVEIKRYLKTNRPPLREDFSFLNTLEIRFRGYSKKQMTATLVTSEPDPTPMPFRLREAMVSAALLVATQREAEMGGVEKEVELCSPDDGTFHGELKTRWCTVNIEGAGDFSKNRLQAMKYLWNMAITCSLGMKCYSWLMSEADIQFSDEGAEAVARKMINAWPEDNVPGFSFDAHWAHTYCVWPDLWFNDIIIHAFLEKLEHNMSGQA
;
A
#
# COMPACT_ATOMS: atom_id res chain seq x y z
N MET A 1 -38.91 38.25 -25.33
CA MET A 1 -38.11 38.66 -24.16
C MET A 1 -38.48 37.78 -22.97
N LEU A 2 -37.55 36.95 -22.48
CA LEU A 2 -37.76 36.10 -21.30
C LEU A 2 -37.72 36.95 -20.03
N LYS A 3 -38.76 36.89 -19.20
CA LYS A 3 -38.77 37.53 -17.87
C LYS A 3 -37.80 36.79 -16.94
N PRO A 4 -36.99 37.51 -16.14
CA PRO A 4 -36.08 36.88 -15.20
C PRO A 4 -36.85 36.11 -14.12
N PHE A 5 -36.38 34.89 -13.86
CA PHE A 5 -36.88 33.99 -12.83
C PHE A 5 -36.52 34.61 -11.46
N ASN A 6 -37.45 35.38 -10.89
CA ASN A 6 -37.36 36.09 -9.60
C ASN A 6 -36.57 37.43 -9.57
N PRO A 7 -37.23 38.58 -9.81
CA PRO A 7 -36.61 39.91 -9.75
C PRO A 7 -36.31 40.43 -8.33
N ARG A 8 -36.73 39.71 -7.27
CA ARG A 8 -36.51 40.11 -5.86
C ARG A 8 -35.35 39.36 -5.19
N ALA A 9 -34.70 38.42 -5.88
CA ALA A 9 -33.53 37.75 -5.33
C ALA A 9 -32.35 38.74 -5.23
N PRO A 10 -31.69 38.88 -4.07
CA PRO A 10 -30.44 39.64 -3.97
C PRO A 10 -29.46 39.09 -5.01
N LYS A 11 -28.72 39.96 -5.71
CA LYS A 11 -27.60 39.53 -6.55
C LYS A 11 -26.53 38.92 -5.63
N SER A 12 -26.62 37.63 -5.34
CA SER A 12 -25.58 36.91 -4.64
C SER A 12 -24.38 36.82 -5.58
N GLY A 13 -23.45 37.75 -5.40
CA GLY A 13 -22.13 37.63 -6.01
C GLY A 13 -21.48 36.31 -5.58
N ARG A 14 -20.46 35.88 -6.32
CA ARG A 14 -19.67 34.68 -5.98
C ARG A 14 -19.26 34.75 -4.49
N PRO A 15 -19.51 33.69 -3.69
CA PRO A 15 -19.07 33.63 -2.30
C PRO A 15 -17.59 34.02 -2.20
N LYS A 16 -17.26 34.93 -1.27
CA LYS A 16 -15.87 35.33 -1.04
C LYS A 16 -15.09 34.12 -0.53
N THR A 17 -14.16 33.64 -1.33
CA THR A 17 -13.27 32.53 -0.95
C THR A 17 -12.35 32.98 0.18
N ASN A 18 -12.27 32.21 1.26
CA ASN A 18 -11.36 32.51 2.38
C ASN A 18 -9.91 32.21 1.96
N ARG A 19 -9.24 33.25 1.41
CA ARG A 19 -7.89 33.13 0.87
C ARG A 19 -6.88 32.65 1.92
N ALA A 20 -6.99 33.13 3.16
CA ALA A 20 -6.10 32.74 4.25
C ALA A 20 -6.20 31.24 4.57
N ALA A 21 -7.42 30.70 4.65
CA ALA A 21 -7.62 29.27 4.86
C ALA A 21 -7.06 28.45 3.68
N THR A 22 -7.31 28.88 2.43
CA THR A 22 -6.79 28.18 1.25
C THR A 22 -5.26 28.25 1.15
N ASP A 23 -4.64 29.35 1.55
CA ASP A 23 -3.19 29.51 1.50
C ASP A 23 -2.50 28.70 2.60
N SER A 24 -3.10 28.62 3.79
CA SER A 24 -2.65 27.74 4.87
C SER A 24 -2.70 26.27 4.45
N GLN A 25 -3.82 25.83 3.86
CA GLN A 25 -3.98 24.47 3.35
C GLN A 25 -2.92 24.15 2.27
N ARG A 26 -2.75 25.02 1.27
CA ARG A 26 -1.71 24.85 0.24
C ARG A 26 -0.29 24.85 0.82
N SER A 27 -0.04 25.55 1.91
CA SER A 27 1.25 25.54 2.60
C SER A 27 1.49 24.19 3.27
N ALA A 28 0.48 23.64 3.97
CA ALA A 28 0.55 22.32 4.58
C ALA A 28 0.75 21.21 3.54
N GLU A 29 -0.04 21.22 2.46
CA GLU A 29 0.09 20.28 1.34
C GLU A 29 1.49 20.34 0.70
N ARG A 30 2.06 21.54 0.56
CA ARG A 30 3.44 21.70 0.05
C ARG A 30 4.48 21.12 1.00
N LYS A 31 4.33 21.34 2.31
CA LYS A 31 5.23 20.75 3.32
C LYS A 31 5.19 19.24 3.27
N GLU A 32 3.98 18.66 3.26
CA GLU A 32 3.77 17.22 3.17
C GLU A 32 4.35 16.64 1.87
N TYR A 33 4.08 17.28 0.73
CA TYR A 33 4.67 16.90 -0.55
C TYR A 33 6.20 16.89 -0.47
N ASN A 34 6.82 17.91 0.12
CA ASN A 34 8.28 18.02 0.16
C ASN A 34 8.98 16.92 0.97
N LEU A 35 8.29 16.26 1.90
CA LEU A 35 8.86 15.17 2.71
C LEU A 35 9.33 13.99 1.84
N GLY A 36 8.58 13.62 0.82
CA GLY A 36 8.94 12.53 -0.10
C GLY A 36 9.85 12.95 -1.28
N SER A 37 10.40 14.16 -1.27
CA SER A 37 11.14 14.72 -2.43
C SER A 37 12.38 13.91 -2.80
N LYS A 38 13.12 13.43 -1.80
CA LYS A 38 14.29 12.56 -1.99
C LYS A 38 13.90 11.26 -2.71
N LEU A 39 12.86 10.57 -2.23
CA LEU A 39 12.36 9.34 -2.83
C LEU A 39 11.87 9.58 -4.26
N ARG A 40 11.13 10.67 -4.51
CA ARG A 40 10.70 11.02 -5.88
C ARG A 40 11.88 11.24 -6.81
N LYS A 41 12.92 11.97 -6.38
CA LYS A 41 14.11 12.19 -7.20
C LYS A 41 14.82 10.88 -7.57
N LEU A 42 14.84 9.92 -6.65
CA LEU A 42 15.52 8.63 -6.84
C LEU A 42 14.70 7.60 -7.63
N LEU A 43 13.37 7.60 -7.45
CA LEU A 43 12.50 6.49 -7.85
C LEU A 43 11.52 6.82 -8.98
N ARG A 44 11.41 8.08 -9.42
CA ARG A 44 10.37 8.52 -10.38
C ARG A 44 10.38 7.77 -11.71
N GLU A 45 11.52 7.30 -12.16
CA GLU A 45 11.68 6.59 -13.45
C GLU A 45 11.89 5.08 -13.28
N LYS A 46 11.79 4.60 -12.04
CA LYS A 46 12.02 3.20 -11.69
C LYS A 46 10.77 2.36 -11.88
N ASP A 47 10.95 1.11 -12.29
CA ASP A 47 9.85 0.16 -12.37
C ASP A 47 9.29 -0.12 -10.96
N VAL A 48 7.99 -0.40 -10.84
CA VAL A 48 7.35 -0.75 -9.56
C VAL A 48 8.04 -1.87 -8.79
N VAL A 49 8.69 -2.83 -9.46
CA VAL A 49 9.49 -3.89 -8.84
C VAL A 49 10.75 -3.31 -8.19
N GLU A 50 11.43 -2.38 -8.85
CA GLU A 50 12.58 -1.65 -8.29
C GLU A 50 12.17 -0.75 -7.13
N ILE A 51 11.03 -0.06 -7.24
CA ILE A 51 10.48 0.77 -6.16
C ILE A 51 10.21 -0.10 -4.94
N LYS A 52 9.48 -1.22 -5.08
CA LYS A 52 9.22 -2.17 -3.99
C LYS A 52 10.54 -2.63 -3.35
N ARG A 53 11.53 -3.02 -4.16
CA ARG A 53 12.83 -3.47 -3.67
C ARG A 53 13.54 -2.38 -2.87
N TYR A 54 13.54 -1.15 -3.39
CA TYR A 54 14.16 -0.01 -2.72
C TYR A 54 13.51 0.27 -1.37
N LEU A 55 12.19 0.33 -1.30
CA LEU A 55 11.46 0.61 -0.05
C LEU A 55 11.78 -0.43 1.02
N LYS A 56 11.75 -1.73 0.68
CA LYS A 56 12.10 -2.81 1.60
C LYS A 56 13.55 -2.75 2.11
N THR A 57 14.46 -2.32 1.25
CA THR A 57 15.90 -2.27 1.57
C THR A 57 16.24 -1.05 2.41
N ASN A 58 15.69 0.11 2.05
CA ASN A 58 16.08 1.40 2.63
C ASN A 58 15.16 1.85 3.77
N ARG A 59 13.99 1.20 3.92
CA ARG A 59 13.04 1.40 5.04
C ARG A 59 12.83 2.88 5.39
N PRO A 60 12.35 3.71 4.44
CA PRO A 60 12.19 5.14 4.68
C PRO A 60 11.17 5.42 5.81
N PRO A 61 11.25 6.54 6.53
CA PRO A 61 10.24 6.88 7.54
C PRO A 61 8.83 6.98 6.95
N LEU A 62 7.81 6.67 7.77
CA LEU A 62 6.38 6.74 7.44
C LEU A 62 6.01 7.99 6.63
N ARG A 63 6.45 9.18 7.08
CA ARG A 63 6.12 10.45 6.41
C ARG A 63 6.70 10.59 5.00
N GLU A 64 7.91 10.05 4.79
CA GLU A 64 8.58 10.12 3.49
C GLU A 64 7.92 9.14 2.54
N ASP A 65 7.62 7.93 3.03
CA ASP A 65 6.97 6.90 2.25
C ASP A 65 5.54 7.28 1.86
N PHE A 66 4.74 7.78 2.81
CA PHE A 66 3.39 8.30 2.53
C PHE A 66 3.41 9.38 1.44
N SER A 67 4.28 10.38 1.62
CA SER A 67 4.43 11.51 0.69
C SER A 67 4.84 11.04 -0.70
N PHE A 68 5.73 10.05 -0.80
CA PHE A 68 6.14 9.47 -2.07
C PHE A 68 5.01 8.64 -2.71
N LEU A 69 4.43 7.69 -1.99
CA LEU A 69 3.42 6.76 -2.50
C LEU A 69 2.15 7.46 -2.98
N ASN A 70 1.77 8.58 -2.37
CA ASN A 70 0.64 9.40 -2.82
C ASN A 70 0.89 10.08 -4.18
N THR A 71 2.16 10.22 -4.60
CA THR A 71 2.53 10.83 -5.88
C THR A 71 2.73 9.82 -7.01
N LEU A 72 2.76 8.51 -6.70
CA LEU A 72 2.87 7.48 -7.73
C LEU A 72 1.67 7.50 -8.65
N GLU A 73 1.93 7.59 -9.95
CA GLU A 73 0.91 7.66 -10.97
C GLU A 73 0.02 6.40 -10.92
N ILE A 74 -1.30 6.60 -10.97
CA ILE A 74 -2.27 5.52 -11.09
C ILE A 74 -2.95 5.66 -12.45
N ARG A 75 -2.68 4.70 -13.35
CA ARG A 75 -3.26 4.67 -14.69
C ARG A 75 -4.54 3.85 -14.74
N PHE A 76 -5.28 4.00 -15.85
CA PHE A 76 -6.51 3.26 -16.14
C PHE A 76 -7.64 3.45 -15.10
N ARG A 77 -7.76 4.66 -14.55
CA ARG A 77 -8.75 5.00 -13.51
C ARG A 77 -10.21 4.84 -13.96
N GLY A 78 -10.51 5.03 -15.24
CA GLY A 78 -11.88 4.94 -15.81
C GLY A 78 -12.24 3.58 -16.44
N TYR A 79 -11.36 2.59 -16.40
CA TYR A 79 -11.52 1.36 -17.18
C TYR A 79 -12.36 0.28 -16.48
N SER A 80 -13.65 0.19 -16.82
CA SER A 80 -14.66 -0.56 -16.04
C SER A 80 -14.93 -2.01 -16.46
N LYS A 81 -14.53 -2.47 -17.66
CA LYS A 81 -14.72 -3.86 -18.12
C LYS A 81 -13.51 -4.30 -18.93
N LYS A 82 -12.87 -5.41 -18.53
CA LYS A 82 -11.77 -6.03 -19.28
C LYS A 82 -11.70 -7.52 -19.02
N GLN A 83 -11.60 -8.29 -20.09
CA GLN A 83 -11.14 -9.68 -19.97
C GLN A 83 -9.67 -9.69 -19.53
N MET A 84 -9.33 -10.68 -18.71
CA MET A 84 -7.97 -10.93 -18.27
C MET A 84 -7.62 -12.35 -18.67
N THR A 85 -6.48 -12.51 -19.34
CA THR A 85 -6.02 -13.82 -19.79
C THR A 85 -4.61 -14.03 -19.26
N ALA A 86 -4.42 -15.06 -18.44
CA ALA A 86 -3.11 -15.45 -17.97
C ALA A 86 -2.50 -16.48 -18.93
N THR A 87 -1.23 -16.26 -19.27
CA THR A 87 -0.42 -17.17 -20.08
C THR A 87 0.88 -17.47 -19.35
N LEU A 88 1.44 -18.64 -19.65
CA LEU A 88 2.75 -19.03 -19.17
C LEU A 88 3.73 -18.90 -20.31
N VAL A 89 4.79 -18.16 -20.06
CA VAL A 89 5.85 -17.88 -21.03
C VAL A 89 7.17 -18.39 -20.49
N THR A 90 8.02 -18.91 -21.37
CA THR A 90 9.36 -19.40 -21.02
C THR A 90 10.42 -18.31 -21.09
N SER A 91 10.14 -17.22 -21.79
CA SER A 91 10.96 -16.01 -21.82
C SER A 91 10.56 -15.07 -20.68
N GLU A 92 11.54 -14.35 -20.14
CA GLU A 92 11.25 -13.29 -19.17
C GLU A 92 10.36 -12.20 -19.81
N PRO A 93 9.32 -11.72 -19.11
CA PRO A 93 8.45 -10.65 -19.60
C PRO A 93 9.21 -9.34 -19.86
N ASP A 94 8.70 -8.52 -20.80
CA ASP A 94 9.34 -7.28 -21.25
C ASP A 94 9.86 -6.38 -20.09
N PRO A 95 11.16 -6.05 -20.08
CA PRO A 95 11.76 -5.20 -19.05
C PRO A 95 11.36 -3.74 -19.13
N THR A 96 10.47 -3.33 -20.05
CA THR A 96 9.97 -1.95 -20.14
C THR A 96 9.57 -1.41 -18.76
N PRO A 97 10.26 -0.36 -18.26
CA PRO A 97 9.98 0.19 -16.94
C PRO A 97 8.57 0.74 -16.84
N MET A 98 7.83 0.33 -15.80
CA MET A 98 6.49 0.85 -15.51
C MET A 98 6.51 1.64 -14.19
N PRO A 99 6.77 2.96 -14.22
CA PRO A 99 6.80 3.81 -13.02
C PRO A 99 5.39 4.23 -12.56
N PHE A 100 4.38 3.40 -12.79
CA PHE A 100 2.99 3.65 -12.45
C PHE A 100 2.34 2.39 -11.90
N ARG A 101 1.25 2.56 -11.14
CA ARG A 101 0.40 1.46 -10.65
C ARG A 101 -0.89 1.40 -11.45
N LEU A 102 -1.43 0.19 -11.60
CA LEU A 102 -2.83 0.00 -11.99
C LEU A 102 -3.74 0.26 -10.77
N ARG A 103 -5.05 0.37 -10.96
CA ARG A 103 -6.01 0.42 -9.84
C ARG A 103 -5.93 -0.84 -8.99
N GLU A 104 -6.08 -0.70 -7.68
CA GLU A 104 -5.96 -1.83 -6.75
C GLU A 104 -6.87 -3.02 -7.10
N ALA A 105 -8.14 -2.75 -7.43
CA ALA A 105 -9.09 -3.80 -7.84
C ALA A 105 -8.62 -4.56 -9.09
N MET A 106 -8.02 -3.85 -10.06
CA MET A 106 -7.48 -4.44 -11.28
C MET A 106 -6.25 -5.30 -10.98
N VAL A 107 -5.34 -4.80 -10.14
CA VAL A 107 -4.16 -5.58 -9.69
C VAL A 107 -4.61 -6.85 -8.97
N SER A 108 -5.62 -6.74 -8.10
CA SER A 108 -6.09 -7.86 -7.28
C SER A 108 -6.79 -8.92 -8.14
N ALA A 109 -7.63 -8.50 -9.10
CA ALA A 109 -8.23 -9.40 -10.09
C ALA A 109 -7.17 -10.08 -10.98
N ALA A 110 -6.19 -9.32 -11.47
CA ALA A 110 -5.13 -9.88 -12.31
C ALA A 110 -4.26 -10.89 -11.54
N LEU A 111 -3.95 -10.62 -10.27
CA LEU A 111 -3.23 -11.58 -9.41
C LEU A 111 -4.02 -12.85 -9.15
N LEU A 112 -5.34 -12.77 -9.02
CA LEU A 112 -6.20 -13.94 -8.88
C LEU A 112 -6.12 -14.82 -10.13
N VAL A 113 -6.27 -14.23 -11.32
CA VAL A 113 -6.18 -14.93 -12.61
C VAL A 113 -4.79 -15.55 -12.79
N ALA A 114 -3.71 -14.84 -12.44
CA ALA A 114 -2.35 -15.37 -12.49
C ALA A 114 -2.17 -16.59 -11.57
N THR A 115 -2.69 -16.50 -10.34
CA THR A 115 -2.57 -17.56 -9.33
C THR A 115 -3.37 -18.81 -9.73
N GLN A 116 -4.56 -18.62 -10.29
CA GLN A 116 -5.36 -19.73 -10.83
C GLN A 116 -4.63 -20.45 -11.96
N ARG A 117 -4.03 -19.70 -12.89
CA ARG A 117 -3.30 -20.29 -14.02
C ARG A 117 -2.08 -21.11 -13.60
N GLU A 118 -1.36 -20.64 -12.58
CA GLU A 118 -0.25 -21.41 -12.02
C GLU A 118 -0.73 -22.66 -11.28
N ALA A 119 -1.87 -22.60 -10.57
CA ALA A 119 -2.44 -23.74 -9.88
C ALA A 119 -2.92 -24.84 -10.85
N GLU A 120 -3.51 -24.46 -11.99
CA GLU A 120 -3.90 -25.39 -13.06
C GLU A 120 -2.70 -26.22 -13.56
N MET A 121 -1.52 -25.60 -13.73
CA MET A 121 -0.32 -26.33 -14.11
C MET A 121 0.22 -27.23 -13.01
N GLY A 122 0.21 -26.78 -11.76
CA GLY A 122 0.62 -27.60 -10.62
C GLY A 122 -0.28 -28.82 -10.41
N GLY A 123 -1.53 -28.77 -10.88
CA GLY A 123 -2.43 -29.92 -10.95
C GLY A 123 -2.10 -30.84 -12.13
N VAL A 124 -1.89 -30.29 -13.33
CA VAL A 124 -1.56 -31.05 -14.54
C VAL A 124 -0.20 -31.76 -14.41
N GLU A 125 0.82 -31.13 -13.84
CA GLU A 125 2.14 -31.74 -13.61
C GLU A 125 2.08 -32.88 -12.58
N LYS A 126 1.14 -32.84 -11.62
CA LYS A 126 0.91 -33.92 -10.65
C LYS A 126 0.08 -35.08 -11.20
N GLU A 127 -0.79 -34.84 -12.18
CA GLU A 127 -1.61 -35.90 -12.79
C GLU A 127 -0.85 -36.72 -13.86
N VAL A 128 0.24 -36.19 -14.41
CA VAL A 128 1.03 -36.85 -15.48
C VAL A 128 2.09 -37.82 -14.93
N GLU A 129 2.22 -37.98 -13.61
CA GLU A 129 3.20 -38.84 -12.95
C GLU A 129 2.65 -40.27 -12.67
N LEU A 130 2.10 -40.94 -13.68
CA LEU A 130 1.72 -42.37 -13.61
C LEU A 130 2.08 -43.05 -14.94
N CYS A 131 3.03 -44.00 -14.87
CA CYS A 131 3.58 -44.83 -15.96
C CYS A 131 4.70 -44.22 -16.82
N SER A 132 5.95 -44.33 -16.34
CA SER A 132 7.09 -44.71 -17.20
C SER A 132 8.18 -45.38 -16.35
N PRO A 133 8.72 -46.54 -16.76
CA PRO A 133 9.93 -47.10 -16.15
C PRO A 133 11.12 -46.19 -16.45
N ASP A 134 11.90 -45.92 -15.41
CA ASP A 134 13.03 -45.00 -15.38
C ASP A 134 14.24 -45.60 -16.12
N ASP A 135 14.46 -45.21 -17.38
CA ASP A 135 15.77 -45.34 -18.01
C ASP A 135 16.50 -44.01 -17.82
N GLY A 136 17.36 -43.99 -16.81
CA GLY A 136 18.04 -42.81 -16.30
C GLY A 136 18.79 -42.04 -17.39
N THR A 137 18.28 -40.86 -17.74
CA THR A 137 19.04 -39.63 -18.05
C THR A 137 18.05 -38.45 -18.04
N PHE A 138 17.56 -38.05 -16.87
CA PHE A 138 16.77 -36.82 -16.74
C PHE A 138 17.72 -35.62 -16.53
N HIS A 139 18.26 -35.08 -17.62
CA HIS A 139 18.81 -33.71 -17.66
C HIS A 139 17.84 -32.80 -18.41
N GLY A 140 16.58 -32.74 -17.97
CA GLY A 140 15.64 -31.72 -18.40
C GLY A 140 15.71 -30.55 -17.42
N GLU A 141 16.44 -29.48 -17.75
CA GLU A 141 16.29 -28.22 -17.03
C GLU A 141 14.80 -27.85 -17.01
N LEU A 142 14.19 -27.80 -15.82
CA LEU A 142 12.87 -27.19 -15.67
C LEU A 142 13.00 -25.74 -16.14
N LYS A 143 12.59 -25.46 -17.38
CA LYS A 143 12.51 -24.09 -17.89
C LYS A 143 11.60 -23.30 -16.97
N THR A 144 12.16 -22.31 -16.29
CA THR A 144 11.39 -21.39 -15.45
C THR A 144 10.27 -20.78 -16.28
N ARG A 145 9.02 -21.07 -15.92
CA ARG A 145 7.84 -20.50 -16.55
C ARG A 145 7.43 -19.25 -15.78
N TRP A 146 7.22 -18.17 -16.50
CA TRP A 146 6.72 -16.91 -15.98
C TRP A 146 5.24 -16.78 -16.27
N CYS A 147 4.45 -16.42 -15.26
CA CYS A 147 3.05 -16.07 -15.47
C CYS A 147 2.92 -14.60 -15.88
N THR A 148 2.28 -14.36 -17.02
CA THR A 148 1.95 -13.04 -17.54
C THR A 148 0.44 -12.93 -17.70
N VAL A 149 -0.12 -11.78 -17.34
CA VAL A 149 -1.55 -11.49 -17.49
C VAL A 149 -1.72 -10.40 -18.53
N ASN A 150 -2.39 -10.72 -19.63
CA ASN A 150 -2.90 -9.72 -20.55
C ASN A 150 -4.16 -9.09 -19.94
N ILE A 151 -4.16 -7.78 -19.82
CA ILE A 151 -5.30 -6.98 -19.40
C ILE A 151 -5.76 -6.20 -20.64
N GLU A 152 -6.93 -6.53 -21.16
CA GLU A 152 -7.45 -6.04 -22.44
C GLU A 152 -7.30 -4.51 -22.62
N GLY A 153 -6.41 -4.02 -23.47
CA GLY A 153 -6.19 -2.58 -23.68
C GLY A 153 -5.44 -1.84 -22.54
N ALA A 154 -4.88 -2.56 -21.56
CA ALA A 154 -3.83 -2.05 -20.69
C ALA A 154 -2.47 -2.72 -20.99
N GLY A 155 -2.48 -3.91 -21.59
CA GLY A 155 -1.29 -4.64 -22.03
C GLY A 155 -0.95 -5.81 -21.12
N ASP A 156 0.27 -6.31 -21.25
CA ASP A 156 0.78 -7.48 -20.55
C ASP A 156 1.52 -7.09 -19.26
N PHE A 157 1.24 -7.82 -18.19
CA PHE A 157 1.86 -7.61 -16.89
C PHE A 157 2.35 -8.94 -16.31
N SER A 158 3.62 -9.00 -15.95
CA SER A 158 4.14 -10.16 -15.22
C SER A 158 3.52 -10.26 -13.82
N LYS A 159 3.36 -11.49 -13.32
CA LYS A 159 2.89 -11.71 -11.94
C LYS A 159 3.76 -10.98 -10.91
N ASN A 160 5.08 -10.97 -11.08
CA ASN A 160 5.99 -10.25 -10.19
C ASN A 160 5.71 -8.73 -10.18
N ARG A 161 5.48 -8.14 -11.36
CA ARG A 161 5.11 -6.72 -11.47
C ARG A 161 3.76 -6.44 -10.81
N LEU A 162 2.77 -7.29 -11.00
CA LEU A 162 1.47 -7.18 -10.32
C LEU A 162 1.59 -7.31 -8.79
N GLN A 163 2.42 -8.23 -8.28
CA GLN A 163 2.70 -8.36 -6.85
C GLN A 163 3.40 -7.11 -6.31
N ALA A 164 4.30 -6.51 -7.09
CA ALA A 164 4.93 -5.24 -6.71
C ALA A 164 3.91 -4.10 -6.64
N MET A 165 3.01 -3.99 -7.63
CA MET A 165 1.92 -3.00 -7.58
C MET A 165 1.00 -3.21 -6.37
N LYS A 166 0.64 -4.46 -6.05
CA LYS A 166 -0.20 -4.77 -4.88
C LYS A 166 0.50 -4.39 -3.58
N TYR A 167 1.78 -4.70 -3.46
CA TYR A 167 2.59 -4.29 -2.31
C TYR A 167 2.56 -2.77 -2.13
N LEU A 168 2.80 -2.00 -3.19
CA LEU A 168 2.80 -0.53 -3.11
C LEU A 168 1.40 0.03 -2.78
N TRP A 169 0.32 -0.63 -3.22
CA TRP A 169 -1.04 -0.28 -2.79
C TRP A 169 -1.25 -0.49 -1.31
N ASN A 170 -0.91 -1.67 -0.80
CA ASN A 170 -1.02 -1.99 0.62
C ASN A 170 -0.18 -1.01 1.45
N MET A 171 1.06 -0.73 1.05
CA MET A 171 1.92 0.22 1.75
C MET A 171 1.34 1.63 1.76
N ALA A 172 0.73 2.09 0.66
CA ALA A 172 0.09 3.40 0.62
C ALA A 172 -1.12 3.49 1.56
N ILE A 173 -1.92 2.42 1.65
CA ILE A 173 -3.05 2.32 2.59
C ILE A 173 -2.54 2.31 4.03
N THR A 174 -1.55 1.47 4.33
CA THR A 174 -0.91 1.39 5.65
C THR A 174 -0.34 2.75 6.06
N CYS A 175 0.39 3.44 5.17
CA CYS A 175 0.92 4.76 5.45
C CYS A 175 -0.18 5.80 5.70
N SER A 176 -1.29 5.73 4.95
CA SER A 176 -2.45 6.60 5.16
C SER A 176 -3.07 6.40 6.55
N LEU A 177 -3.22 5.16 7.00
CA LEU A 177 -3.68 4.85 8.35
C LEU A 177 -2.70 5.37 9.41
N GLY A 178 -1.39 5.16 9.20
CA GLY A 178 -0.36 5.66 10.12
C GLY A 178 -0.37 7.18 10.25
N MET A 179 -0.58 7.91 9.15
CA MET A 179 -0.69 9.37 9.20
C MET A 179 -1.95 9.86 9.91
N LYS A 180 -3.08 9.14 9.80
CA LYS A 180 -4.30 9.43 10.57
C LYS A 180 -4.11 9.17 12.06
N CYS A 181 -3.53 8.03 12.41
CA CYS A 181 -3.18 7.70 13.79
C CYS A 181 -2.21 8.75 14.37
N TYR A 182 -1.19 9.17 13.62
CA TYR A 182 -0.26 10.24 14.02
C TYR A 182 -1.00 11.55 14.30
N SER A 183 -1.89 11.96 13.38
CA SER A 183 -2.66 13.19 13.55
C SER A 183 -3.55 13.14 14.78
N TRP A 184 -4.17 11.99 15.06
CA TRP A 184 -5.00 11.78 16.25
C TRP A 184 -4.15 11.81 17.53
N LEU A 185 -3.01 11.12 17.54
CA LEU A 185 -2.09 11.11 18.68
C LEU A 185 -1.59 12.52 19.03
N MET A 186 -1.23 13.31 18.02
CA MET A 186 -0.72 14.69 18.18
C MET A 186 -1.82 15.74 18.43
N SER A 187 -3.09 15.33 18.59
CA SER A 187 -4.21 16.25 18.83
C SER A 187 -5.05 15.79 20.01
N GLU A 188 -6.08 15.00 19.75
CA GLU A 188 -7.06 14.59 20.75
C GLU A 188 -6.43 13.73 21.86
N ALA A 189 -5.58 12.77 21.49
CA ALA A 189 -4.97 11.88 22.47
C ALA A 189 -3.96 12.62 23.37
N ASP A 190 -3.17 13.53 22.80
CA ASP A 190 -2.21 14.34 23.58
C ASP A 190 -2.92 15.21 24.62
N ILE A 191 -4.12 15.73 24.29
CA ILE A 191 -4.94 16.50 25.25
C ILE A 191 -5.48 15.58 26.35
N GLN A 192 -5.99 14.40 25.99
CA GLN A 192 -6.60 13.48 26.95
C GLN A 192 -5.59 12.74 27.83
N PHE A 193 -4.37 12.52 27.34
CA PHE A 193 -3.33 11.68 27.97
C PHE A 193 -1.97 12.39 28.00
N SER A 194 -1.97 13.70 28.29
CA SER A 194 -0.78 14.58 28.22
C SER A 194 0.46 14.07 28.96
N ASP A 195 0.29 13.34 30.06
CA ASP A 195 1.40 12.78 30.85
C ASP A 195 1.74 11.31 30.50
N GLU A 196 1.03 10.69 29.56
CA GLU A 196 1.21 9.28 29.19
C GLU A 196 2.15 9.07 27.98
N GLY A 197 2.73 10.15 27.45
CA GLY A 197 3.76 10.07 26.42
C GLY A 197 3.24 9.87 24.99
N ALA A 198 1.99 10.26 24.70
CA ALA A 198 1.38 10.18 23.38
C ALA A 198 2.24 10.87 22.29
N GLU A 199 2.73 12.09 22.54
CA GLU A 199 3.63 12.80 21.63
C GLU A 199 4.91 12.00 21.34
N ALA A 200 5.53 11.41 22.35
CA ALA A 200 6.77 10.65 22.20
C ALA A 200 6.56 9.39 21.34
N VAL A 201 5.44 8.70 21.53
CA VAL A 201 5.04 7.54 20.70
C VAL A 201 4.77 7.99 19.26
N ALA A 202 4.00 9.07 19.07
CA ALA A 202 3.70 9.62 17.74
C ALA A 202 4.96 10.01 16.97
N ARG A 203 5.95 10.62 17.66
CA ARG A 203 7.25 10.96 17.09
C ARG A 203 8.06 9.73 16.71
N LYS A 204 8.06 8.65 17.51
CA LYS A 204 8.71 7.39 17.13
C LYS A 204 8.05 6.79 15.90
N MET A 205 6.71 6.73 15.91
CA MET A 205 5.90 6.17 14.83
C MET A 205 6.14 6.86 13.49
N ILE A 206 6.09 8.20 13.43
CA ILE A 206 6.28 8.94 12.17
C ILE A 206 7.72 8.88 11.62
N ASN A 207 8.68 8.51 12.47
CA ASN A 207 10.09 8.34 12.10
C ASN A 207 10.46 6.88 11.77
N ALA A 208 9.59 5.92 12.03
CA ALA A 208 9.83 4.51 11.77
C ALA A 208 9.34 4.07 10.38
N TRP A 209 9.89 2.97 9.88
CA TRP A 209 9.31 2.25 8.74
C TRP A 209 8.10 1.42 9.22
N PRO A 210 6.99 1.36 8.48
CA PRO A 210 5.80 0.64 8.94
C PRO A 210 6.01 -0.84 9.27
N GLU A 211 6.95 -1.53 8.60
CA GLU A 211 7.25 -2.94 8.88
C GLU A 211 8.40 -3.13 9.89
N ASP A 212 8.88 -2.06 10.54
CA ASP A 212 9.84 -2.21 11.64
C ASP A 212 9.15 -2.67 12.92
N ASN A 213 9.88 -3.45 13.73
CA ASN A 213 9.42 -3.94 15.03
C ASN A 213 9.21 -2.80 16.03
N VAL A 214 8.14 -2.92 16.80
CA VAL A 214 7.86 -2.17 18.01
C VAL A 214 8.56 -2.91 19.16
N PRO A 215 9.53 -2.26 19.85
CA PRO A 215 10.26 -2.91 20.91
C PRO A 215 9.38 -3.16 22.14
N GLY A 216 9.69 -4.22 22.91
CA GLY A 216 9.08 -4.48 24.21
C GLY A 216 7.96 -5.54 24.23
N PHE A 217 7.76 -6.28 23.13
CA PHE A 217 6.85 -7.41 23.06
C PHE A 217 7.63 -8.70 22.80
N SER A 218 7.11 -9.82 23.31
CA SER A 218 7.67 -11.16 23.09
C SER A 218 7.45 -11.72 21.67
N PHE A 219 6.69 -11.02 20.84
CA PHE A 219 6.31 -11.41 19.49
C PHE A 219 6.55 -10.28 18.46
N ASP A 220 6.45 -10.62 17.17
CA ASP A 220 6.67 -9.69 16.06
C ASP A 220 5.52 -8.67 15.91
N ALA A 221 5.54 -7.63 16.73
CA ALA A 221 4.67 -6.47 16.61
C ALA A 221 5.34 -5.41 15.71
N HIS A 222 4.76 -5.10 14.55
CA HIS A 222 5.25 -4.01 13.69
C HIS A 222 4.50 -2.69 13.93
N TRP A 223 5.12 -1.56 13.59
CA TRP A 223 4.47 -0.25 13.65
C TRP A 223 3.15 -0.19 12.89
N ALA A 224 3.07 -0.83 11.72
CA ALA A 224 1.85 -0.92 10.92
C ALA A 224 0.65 -1.48 11.69
N HIS A 225 0.87 -2.40 12.63
CA HIS A 225 -0.20 -2.97 13.44
C HIS A 225 -0.78 -1.92 14.41
N THR A 226 -0.02 -0.91 14.81
CA THR A 226 -0.50 0.15 15.72
C THR A 226 -1.40 1.18 15.04
N TYR A 227 -1.45 1.22 13.71
CA TYR A 227 -2.15 2.28 12.97
C TYR A 227 -3.68 2.20 13.04
N CYS A 228 -4.23 1.12 13.61
CA CYS A 228 -5.64 1.01 13.95
C CYS A 228 -6.01 1.63 15.32
N VAL A 229 -5.02 2.10 16.09
CA VAL A 229 -5.23 2.68 17.42
C VAL A 229 -5.64 4.16 17.28
N TRP A 230 -6.84 4.38 16.78
CA TRP A 230 -7.57 5.66 16.80
C TRP A 230 -9.08 5.38 16.61
N PRO A 231 -9.98 6.35 16.86
CA PRO A 231 -11.43 6.11 16.85
C PRO A 231 -11.97 5.48 15.56
N ASP A 232 -13.07 4.73 15.68
CA ASP A 232 -13.83 4.14 14.58
C ASP A 232 -13.15 3.01 13.78
N LEU A 233 -12.04 2.45 14.27
CA LEU A 233 -11.38 1.28 13.71
C LEU A 233 -11.37 0.09 14.67
N TRP A 234 -11.40 -1.10 14.08
CA TRP A 234 -11.26 -2.35 14.81
C TRP A 234 -9.78 -2.60 15.08
N PHE A 235 -9.46 -3.00 16.31
CA PHE A 235 -8.12 -3.47 16.64
C PHE A 235 -7.84 -4.79 15.96
N ASN A 236 -6.62 -4.93 15.45
CA ASN A 236 -6.13 -6.22 14.97
C ASN A 236 -5.75 -7.13 16.14
N ASP A 237 -5.62 -8.40 15.83
CA ASP A 237 -5.17 -9.48 16.72
C ASP A 237 -3.83 -9.16 17.41
N ILE A 238 -2.87 -8.58 16.68
CA ILE A 238 -1.56 -8.19 17.23
C ILE A 238 -1.72 -7.16 18.36
N ILE A 239 -2.55 -6.13 18.19
CA ILE A 239 -2.77 -5.11 19.23
C ILE A 239 -3.53 -5.69 20.43
N ILE A 240 -4.50 -6.58 20.18
CA ILE A 240 -5.19 -7.29 21.26
C ILE A 240 -4.19 -8.14 22.05
N HIS A 241 -3.31 -8.86 21.37
CA HIS A 241 -2.29 -9.68 22.02
C HIS A 241 -1.28 -8.83 22.80
N ALA A 242 -0.81 -7.71 22.23
CA ALA A 242 0.08 -6.75 22.90
C ALA A 242 -0.53 -6.24 24.21
N PHE A 243 -1.83 -5.93 24.18
CA PHE A 243 -2.56 -5.49 25.37
C PHE A 243 -2.66 -6.59 26.44
N LEU A 244 -2.95 -7.83 26.05
CA LEU A 244 -3.03 -8.97 26.96
C LEU A 244 -1.67 -9.28 27.61
N GLU A 245 -0.57 -9.30 26.84
CA GLU A 245 0.79 -9.51 27.37
C GLU A 245 1.14 -8.42 28.40
N LYS A 246 0.75 -7.16 28.13
CA LYS A 246 1.02 -6.06 29.05
C LYS A 246 0.21 -6.17 30.34
N LEU A 247 -1.06 -6.61 30.26
CA LEU A 247 -1.89 -6.86 31.43
C LEU A 247 -1.31 -7.98 32.30
N GLU A 248 -0.90 -9.10 31.70
CA GLU A 248 -0.28 -10.21 32.43
C GLU A 248 1.00 -9.77 33.16
N HIS A 249 1.85 -9.00 32.50
CA HIS A 249 3.06 -8.46 33.12
C HIS A 249 2.77 -7.54 34.31
N ASN A 250 1.76 -6.68 34.18
CA ASN A 250 1.38 -5.77 35.26
C ASN A 250 0.74 -6.52 36.45
N MET A 251 -0.03 -7.58 36.20
CA MET A 251 -0.64 -8.39 37.26
C MET A 251 0.38 -9.29 37.98
N SER A 252 1.37 -9.82 37.26
CA SER A 252 2.44 -10.64 37.85
C SER A 252 3.48 -9.85 38.64
N GLY A 253 3.59 -8.54 38.42
CA GLY A 253 4.44 -7.64 39.22
C GLY A 253 3.79 -7.09 40.50
N GLN A 254 2.55 -7.46 40.82
CA GLN A 254 1.80 -7.02 42.01
C GLN A 254 1.58 -8.13 43.06
N ALA A 255 2.14 -9.33 42.84
CA ALA A 255 2.14 -10.46 43.79
C ALA A 255 3.53 -10.65 44.40
#